data_AF-A0A2T2RWQ1-F1
#
_entry.id   AF-A0A2T2RWQ1-F1
#
_cell.length_a   1.000
_cell.length_b   1.000
_cell.length_c   1.000
_cell.angle_alpha   90.00
_cell.angle_beta   90.00
_cell.angle_gamma   90.00
#
_symmetry.space_group_name_H-M   'P 1'
#
loop_
_entity.id
_entity.type
_entity.pdbx_description
1 polymer ?
#
loop_
_entity_poly.entity_id
_entity_poly.type
_entity_poly.pdbx_seq_one_letter_code
_entity_poly.pdbx_strand_id
1 'polypeptide(L)' 'MTQRILYVRLPCNPIFPIGVVYLADHIHKCFPDIEQRIFDMGTVAPLDFGKSLDACI' A
#
# COMPACT_ATOMS: atom_id res chain seq x y z
N MET A 1 -11.09 -18.61 -2.75
CA MET A 1 -11.11 -17.15 -2.53
C MET A 1 -9.71 -16.64 -2.84
N THR A 2 -9.56 -15.69 -3.76
CA THR A 2 -8.24 -15.11 -4.05
C THR A 2 -7.86 -14.16 -2.92
N GLN A 3 -6.81 -14.48 -2.18
CA GLN A 3 -6.29 -13.61 -1.12
C GLN A 3 -5.54 -12.44 -1.76
N ARG A 4 -5.79 -11.23 -1.28
CA ARG A 4 -5.19 -9.99 -1.79
C ARG A 4 -4.86 -9.08 -0.62
N ILE A 5 -3.77 -8.32 -0.74
CA ILE A 5 -3.31 -7.40 0.30
C ILE A 5 -3.17 -6.00 -0.29
N LEU A 6 -3.81 -5.02 0.35
CA LEU A 6 -3.61 -3.60 0.09
C LEU A 6 -2.83 -3.00 1.26
N TYR A 7 -1.63 -2.50 0.96
CA TYR A 7 -0.84 -1.73 1.91
C TYR A 7 -1.16 -0.25 1.77
N VAL A 8 -1.59 0.41 2.85
CA VAL A 8 -1.88 1.85 2.85
C VAL A 8 -0.79 2.57 3.63
N ARG A 9 0.05 3.34 2.95
CA ARG A 9 1.02 4.25 3.59
C ARG A 9 0.30 5.56 3.91
N LEU A 10 0.14 5.84 5.20
CA LEU A 10 -0.39 7.11 5.68
C LEU A 10 0.63 8.25 5.45
N PRO A 11 0.15 9.50 5.25
CA PRO A 11 1.03 10.65 5.18
C PRO A 11 1.86 10.77 6.47
N CYS A 12 3.16 10.85 6.32
CA CYS A 12 4.11 11.03 7.42
C CYS A 12 5.21 11.99 6.98
N ASN A 13 6.01 12.48 7.93
CA ASN A 13 7.22 13.23 7.57
C ASN A 13 8.02 12.44 6.52
N PRO A 14 8.68 13.11 5.56
CA PRO A 14 9.39 12.44 4.47
C PRO A 14 10.65 11.72 4.99
N ILE A 15 10.42 10.59 5.64
CA ILE A 15 11.31 9.46 5.75
C ILE A 15 10.87 8.53 4.61
N PHE A 16 11.84 8.15 3.79
CA PHE A 16 11.63 7.33 2.60
C PHE A 16 10.72 6.13 2.93
N PRO A 17 9.78 5.71 2.04
CA PRO A 17 8.83 4.63 2.31
C PRO A 17 9.50 3.24 2.28
N ILE A 18 10.44 3.02 3.19
CA ILE A 18 11.18 1.76 3.33
C ILE A 18 10.23 0.69 3.86
N GLY A 19 9.56 0.92 5.00
CA GLY A 19 8.84 -0.14 5.72
C GLY A 19 7.81 -0.92 4.90
N VAL A 20 6.94 -0.24 4.14
CA VAL A 20 5.87 -0.90 3.38
C VAL A 20 6.39 -1.75 2.22
N VAL A 21 7.47 -1.31 1.57
CA VAL A 21 8.08 -2.02 0.44
C VAL A 21 8.78 -3.29 0.93
N TYR A 22 9.51 -3.23 2.05
CA TYR A 22 10.14 -4.42 2.64
C TYR A 22 9.11 -5.45 3.11
N LEU A 23 7.98 -5.00 3.65
CA LEU A 23 6.91 -5.90 4.04
C LEU A 23 6.29 -6.61 2.82
N ALA A 24 6.00 -5.86 1.75
CA ALA A 24 5.48 -6.44 0.51
C ALA A 24 6.48 -7.43 -0.13
N ASP A 25 7.77 -7.08 -0.15
CA ASP A 25 8.83 -7.98 -0.63
C ASP A 25 8.92 -9.27 0.20
N HIS A 26 8.84 -9.18 1.53
CA HIS A 26 8.84 -10.36 2.40
C HIS A 26 7.63 -11.26 2.12
N ILE A 27 6.43 -10.68 1.99
CA ILE A 27 5.23 -11.46 1.68
C ILE A 27 5.31 -12.07 0.28
N HIS A 28 5.79 -11.34 -0.73
CA HIS A 28 5.98 -11.89 -2.08
C HIS A 28 6.94 -13.09 -2.09
N LYS A 29 8.01 -13.04 -1.29
CA LYS A 29 8.95 -14.15 -1.15
C LYS A 29 8.34 -15.39 -0.49
N CYS A 30 7.45 -15.21 0.49
CA CYS A 30 6.81 -16.32 1.20
C CYS A 30 5.55 -16.85 0.48
N PHE A 31 4.82 -15.97 -0.21
CA PHE A 31 3.51 -16.22 -0.81
C PHE A 31 3.41 -15.51 -2.17
N PRO A 32 4.12 -15.99 -3.21
CA PRO A 32 4.22 -15.30 -4.50
C PRO A 32 2.88 -15.16 -5.23
N ASP A 33 1.92 -16.03 -4.93
CA ASP A 33 0.60 -16.07 -5.57
C ASP A 33 -0.40 -15.06 -4.98
N ILE A 34 -0.07 -14.42 -3.84
CA ILE A 34 -0.92 -13.39 -3.24
C ILE A 34 -0.76 -12.09 -4.02
N GLU A 35 -1.87 -11.58 -4.56
CA GLU A 35 -1.91 -10.27 -5.20
C GLU A 35 -1.67 -9.16 -4.17
N GLN A 36 -0.77 -8.25 -4.48
CA GLN A 36 -0.34 -7.18 -3.57
C GLN A 36 -0.39 -5.82 -4.27
N ARG A 37 -0.85 -4.80 -3.55
CA ARG A 37 -0.85 -3.40 -4.01
C ARG A 37 -0.40 -2.48 -2.88
N ILE A 38 0.45 -1.50 -3.20
CA ILE A 38 0.85 -0.43 -2.28
C ILE A 38 0.16 0.86 -2.72
N PHE A 39 -0.60 1.48 -1.81
CA PHE A 39 -1.22 2.79 -1.98
C PHE A 39 -0.55 3.80 -1.05
N ASP A 40 0.04 4.85 -1.64
CA ASP A 40 0.72 5.91 -0.90
C ASP A 40 -0.16 7.16 -0.78
N MET A 41 -0.82 7.31 0.37
CA MET A 41 -1.64 8.48 0.67
C MET A 41 -0.81 9.75 0.82
N GLY A 42 0.50 9.64 1.05
CA GLY A 42 1.40 10.80 1.06
C GLY A 42 1.50 11.52 -0.29
N THR A 43 1.09 10.87 -1.38
CA THR A 43 1.05 11.45 -2.74
C THR A 43 -0.32 12.00 -3.13
N VAL A 44 -1.32 11.91 -2.24
CA VAL A 44 -2.70 12.30 -2.47
C VAL A 44 -3.02 13.57 -1.67
N ALA A 45 -3.85 14.45 -2.22
CA ALA A 45 -4.34 15.61 -1.48
C ALA A 45 -5.28 15.16 -0.34
N PRO A 46 -5.25 15.78 0.86
CA PRO A 46 -6.07 15.33 1.99
C PRO A 46 -7.57 15.21 1.73
N LEU A 47 -8.11 16.09 0.87
CA LEU A 47 -9.53 16.06 0.48
C LEU A 47 -9.90 14.86 -0.41
N ASP A 48 -8.91 14.26 -1.08
CA ASP A 48 -9.10 13.16 -2.02
C ASP A 48 -8.85 11.77 -1.41
N PHE A 49 -8.44 11.69 -0.13
CA PHE A 49 -8.07 10.43 0.53
C PHE A 49 -9.13 9.32 0.40
N GLY A 50 -10.39 9.61 0.71
CA GLY A 50 -11.47 8.62 0.62
C GLY A 50 -11.67 8.14 -0.81
N LYS A 51 -11.80 9.10 -1.75
CA LYS A 51 -11.99 8.80 -3.17
C LYS A 51 -10.83 7.99 -3.76
N SER A 52 -9.60 8.33 -3.41
CA SER A 52 -8.41 7.62 -3.89
C SER A 52 -8.27 6.24 -3.27
N LEU A 53 -8.67 6.06 -2.00
CA LEU A 53 -8.71 4.75 -1.35
C LEU A 53 -9.75 3.84 -2.02
N ASP A 54 -10.97 4.34 -2.24
CA ASP A 54 -12.04 3.57 -2.88
C ASP A 54 -11.66 3.12 -4.29
N ALA A 55 -10.92 3.95 -5.03
CA ALA A 55 -10.41 3.60 -6.36
C ALA A 55 -9.31 2.52 -6.35
N CYS A 56 -8.69 2.26 -5.19
CA CYS A 56 -7.58 1.30 -5.05
C CYS A 56 -8.02 -0.09 -4.58
N ILE A 57 -9.24 -0.25 -4.09
CA ILE A 57 -9.84 -1.50 -3.58
C ILE A 57 -10.48 -2.30 -4.73
#